data_AF-A0A2V8RAQ4-F1
#
_entry.id   AF-A0A2V8RAQ4-F1
#
_cell.length_a   1.000
_cell.length_b   1.000
_cell.length_c   1.000
_cell.angle_alpha   90.00
_cell.angle_beta   90.00
_cell.angle_gamma   90.00
#
_symmetry.space_group_name_H-M   'P 1'
#
loop_
_entity.id
_entity.type
_entity.pdbx_description
1 polymer ?
#
loop_
_entity_poly.entity_id
_entity_poly.type
_entity_poly.pdbx_seq_one_letter_code
_entity_poly.pdbx_strand_id
1 'polypeptide(L)'
;MKRWLALILLVPLALALVVVPVMLIQPFKPQTPRALEVGYELRRFAPWVTILATLASLLLVVKIWRGSRRWWAKALAVVLFVPVAASVWLARQNVYEVMFNPLANASYVAADKVDYVNDDDMVLAVERGGERAAYPVRLMAYHHVVADTVGGVPLVATY
;
A
#
# COMPACT_ATOMS: atom_id res chain seq x y z
N MET A 1 19.09 -18.30 -26.02
CA MET A 1 18.86 -16.85 -25.90
C MET A 1 17.39 -16.46 -25.72
N LYS A 2 16.45 -16.82 -26.62
CA LYS A 2 15.05 -16.38 -26.54
C LYS A 2 14.36 -16.59 -25.17
N ARG A 3 14.54 -17.75 -24.52
CA ARG A 3 13.97 -18.06 -23.19
C ARG A 3 14.51 -17.16 -22.08
N TRP A 4 15.80 -16.84 -22.13
CA TRP A 4 16.47 -15.96 -21.17
C TRP A 4 16.00 -14.53 -21.33
N LEU A 5 15.95 -14.04 -22.57
CA LEU A 5 15.44 -12.70 -22.86
C LEU A 5 14.00 -12.53 -22.37
N ALA A 6 13.13 -13.51 -22.63
CA ALA A 6 11.75 -13.48 -22.15
C ALA A 6 11.67 -13.43 -20.61
N LEU A 7 12.44 -14.26 -19.91
CA LEU A 7 12.45 -14.27 -18.44
C LEU A 7 12.98 -12.94 -17.87
N ILE A 8 14.00 -12.37 -18.50
CA ILE A 8 14.57 -11.07 -18.12
C ILE A 8 13.53 -9.96 -18.32
N LEU A 9 12.78 -9.95 -19.42
CA LEU A 9 11.76 -8.94 -19.71
C LEU A 9 10.53 -9.02 -18.80
N LEU A 10 10.21 -10.21 -18.27
CA LEU A 10 9.11 -10.36 -17.31
C LEU A 10 9.40 -9.66 -15.96
N VAL A 11 10.67 -9.50 -15.58
CA VAL A 11 11.05 -8.84 -14.32
C VAL A 11 10.66 -7.35 -14.32
N PRO A 12 11.13 -6.48 -15.24
CA PRO A 12 10.76 -5.08 -15.24
C PRO A 12 9.27 -4.88 -15.51
N LEU A 13 8.63 -5.74 -16.31
CA LEU A 13 7.18 -5.70 -16.50
C LEU A 13 6.43 -5.91 -15.17
N ALA A 14 6.79 -6.96 -14.42
CA ALA A 14 6.19 -7.26 -13.12
C ALA A 14 6.41 -6.13 -12.11
N LEU A 15 7.63 -5.56 -12.07
CA LEU A 15 7.95 -4.43 -11.21
C LEU A 15 7.18 -3.16 -11.59
N ALA A 16 7.05 -2.86 -12.89
CA ALA A 16 6.30 -1.70 -13.36
C ALA A 16 4.83 -1.78 -12.95
N LEU A 17 4.21 -2.97 -13.03
CA LEU A 17 2.82 -3.19 -12.59
C LEU A 17 2.60 -2.93 -11.10
N VAL A 18 3.66 -3.00 -10.28
CA VAL A 18 3.60 -2.69 -8.84
C VAL A 18 3.94 -1.23 -8.57
N VAL A 19 5.02 -0.73 -9.16
CA VAL A 19 5.60 0.59 -8.82
C VAL A 19 4.85 1.74 -9.48
N VAL A 20 4.48 1.62 -10.76
CA VAL A 20 3.81 2.69 -11.51
C VAL A 20 2.50 3.14 -10.84
N PRO A 21 1.56 2.26 -10.47
CA PRO A 21 0.34 2.71 -9.82
C PRO A 21 0.61 3.42 -8.49
N VAL A 22 1.59 2.97 -7.70
CA VAL A 22 1.99 3.62 -6.44
C VAL A 22 2.45 5.06 -6.69
N MET A 23 3.24 5.29 -7.74
CA MET A 23 3.72 6.62 -8.10
C MET A 23 2.61 7.54 -8.63
N LEU A 24 1.67 6.99 -9.41
CA LEU A 24 0.59 7.78 -10.03
C LEU A 24 -0.50 8.21 -9.04
N ILE A 25 -0.80 7.38 -8.03
CA ILE A 25 -1.85 7.66 -7.03
C ILE A 25 -1.29 8.22 -5.73
N GLN A 26 -0.05 8.71 -5.73
CA GLN A 26 0.59 9.25 -4.53
C GLN A 26 -0.16 10.47 -3.99
N PRO A 27 -0.55 10.50 -2.70
CA PRO A 27 -1.37 11.58 -2.15
C PRO A 27 -0.56 12.85 -1.81
N PHE A 28 0.77 12.75 -1.81
CA PHE A 28 1.68 13.87 -1.50
C PHE A 28 2.10 14.68 -2.72
N LYS A 29 1.44 14.47 -3.87
CA LYS A 29 1.71 15.17 -5.11
C LYS A 29 0.39 15.58 -5.76
N PRO A 30 0.35 16.70 -6.50
CA PRO A 30 -0.82 17.04 -7.30
C PRO A 30 -1.19 15.89 -8.24
N GLN A 31 -2.46 15.48 -8.22
CA GLN A 31 -2.97 14.40 -9.03
C GLN A 31 -3.79 14.95 -10.20
N THR A 32 -3.61 14.37 -11.38
CA THR A 32 -4.44 14.68 -12.55
C THR A 32 -5.49 13.59 -12.75
N PRO A 33 -6.66 13.90 -13.36
CA PRO A 33 -7.67 12.89 -13.66
C PRO A 33 -7.10 11.70 -14.45
N ARG A 34 -6.23 11.98 -15.42
CA ARG A 34 -5.61 10.94 -16.25
C ARG A 34 -4.63 10.06 -15.48
N ALA A 35 -3.83 10.63 -14.58
CA ALA A 35 -2.91 9.85 -13.74
C ALA A 35 -3.67 8.89 -12.82
N LEU A 36 -4.78 9.37 -12.23
CA LEU A 36 -5.64 8.56 -11.38
C LEU A 36 -6.31 7.43 -12.17
N GLU A 37 -6.91 7.74 -13.32
CA GLU A 37 -7.53 6.74 -14.20
C GLU A 37 -6.55 5.62 -14.54
N VAL A 38 -5.35 5.97 -15.05
CA VAL A 38 -4.32 4.98 -15.39
C VAL A 38 -3.85 4.22 -14.15
N GLY A 39 -3.63 4.90 -13.03
CA GLY A 39 -3.19 4.30 -11.78
C GLY A 39 -4.18 3.25 -11.24
N TYR A 40 -5.47 3.58 -11.24
CA TYR A 40 -6.52 2.67 -10.78
C TYR A 40 -6.79 1.52 -11.75
N GLU A 41 -6.76 1.76 -13.06
CA GLU A 41 -6.85 0.67 -14.05
C GLU A 41 -5.66 -0.29 -13.93
N LEU A 42 -4.44 0.23 -13.77
CA LEU A 42 -3.27 -0.61 -13.50
C LEU A 42 -3.44 -1.43 -12.22
N ARG A 43 -3.94 -0.84 -11.13
CA ARG A 43 -4.22 -1.58 -9.90
C ARG A 43 -5.26 -2.67 -10.07
N ARG A 44 -6.28 -2.43 -10.88
CA ARG A 44 -7.34 -3.40 -11.17
C ARG A 44 -6.80 -4.63 -11.89
N PHE A 45 -5.91 -4.43 -12.86
CA PHE A 45 -5.41 -5.53 -13.70
C PHE A 45 -4.09 -6.14 -13.21
N ALA A 46 -3.24 -5.41 -12.50
CA ALA A 46 -1.93 -5.87 -12.05
C ALA A 46 -1.96 -7.22 -11.30
N PRO A 47 -2.91 -7.49 -10.38
CA PRO A 47 -3.01 -8.79 -9.71
C PRO A 47 -3.18 -9.99 -10.66
N TRP A 48 -3.84 -9.80 -11.80
CA TRP A 48 -4.09 -10.82 -12.80
C TRP A 48 -2.90 -10.96 -13.76
N VAL A 49 -2.36 -9.83 -14.23
CA VAL A 49 -1.21 -9.83 -15.15
C VAL A 49 0.03 -10.41 -14.46
N THR A 50 0.23 -10.12 -13.17
CA THR A 50 1.34 -10.70 -12.38
C THR A 50 1.19 -12.21 -12.16
N ILE A 51 -0.04 -12.73 -12.00
CA ILE A 51 -0.27 -14.19 -11.97
C ILE A 51 0.15 -14.81 -13.32
N LEU A 52 -0.33 -14.25 -14.44
CA LEU A 52 0.00 -14.75 -15.77
C LEU A 52 1.51 -14.68 -16.04
N ALA A 53 2.15 -13.57 -15.65
CA ALA A 53 3.60 -13.41 -15.74
C ALA A 53 4.36 -14.44 -14.89
N THR A 54 3.86 -14.78 -13.70
CA THR A 54 4.45 -15.80 -12.81
C THR A 54 4.32 -17.20 -13.39
N LEU A 55 3.16 -17.53 -13.97
CA LEU A 55 2.98 -18.81 -14.66
C LEU A 55 3.91 -18.92 -15.88
N ALA A 56 4.00 -17.85 -16.68
CA ALA A 56 4.90 -17.79 -17.82
C ALA A 56 6.38 -17.91 -17.40
N SER A 57 6.80 -17.20 -16.35
CA SER A 57 8.17 -17.25 -15.83
C SER A 57 8.49 -18.63 -15.26
N LEU A 58 7.56 -19.27 -14.55
CA LEU A 58 7.72 -20.66 -14.06
C LEU A 58 7.94 -21.64 -15.21
N LEU A 59 7.13 -21.55 -16.27
CA LEU A 59 7.31 -22.38 -17.47
C LEU A 59 8.68 -22.17 -18.13
N LEU A 60 9.18 -20.93 -18.17
CA LEU A 60 10.51 -20.61 -18.68
C LEU A 60 11.62 -21.19 -17.78
N VAL A 61 11.48 -21.06 -16.47
CA VAL A 61 12.40 -21.66 -15.48
C VAL A 61 12.48 -23.16 -15.67
N VAL A 62 11.34 -23.87 -15.74
CA VAL A 62 11.30 -25.32 -15.97
C VAL A 62 11.98 -25.70 -17.29
N LYS A 63 11.74 -24.96 -18.38
CA LYS A 63 12.40 -25.19 -19.67
C LYS A 63 13.91 -24.94 -19.64
N ILE A 64 14.37 -23.93 -18.89
CA ILE A 64 15.80 -23.65 -18.69
C ILE A 64 16.43 -24.75 -17.83
N TRP A 65 15.75 -25.16 -16.76
CA TRP A 65 16.21 -26.17 -15.82
C TRP A 65 16.41 -27.54 -16.47
N ARG A 66 15.46 -27.97 -17.32
CA ARG A 66 15.54 -29.23 -18.08
C ARG A 66 16.60 -29.19 -19.19
N GLY A 67 16.86 -28.01 -19.76
CA GLY A 67 17.81 -27.85 -20.86
C GLY A 67 19.25 -27.53 -20.45
N SER A 68 19.50 -27.22 -19.18
CA SER A 68 20.82 -26.82 -18.69
C SER A 68 21.33 -27.77 -17.61
N ARG A 69 22.55 -28.27 -17.81
CA ARG A 69 23.28 -29.06 -16.80
C ARG A 69 24.03 -28.17 -15.79
N ARG A 70 24.19 -26.88 -16.10
CA ARG A 70 24.98 -25.92 -15.32
C ARG A 70 24.16 -25.39 -14.13
N TRP A 71 24.68 -25.49 -12.92
CA TRP A 71 24.00 -25.07 -11.69
C TRP A 71 23.76 -23.55 -11.63
N TRP A 72 24.71 -22.74 -12.11
CA TRP A 72 24.59 -21.27 -12.10
C TRP A 72 23.46 -20.77 -13.00
N ALA A 73 23.18 -21.47 -14.10
CA ALA A 73 22.04 -21.16 -14.97
C ALA A 73 20.70 -21.43 -14.27
N LYS A 74 20.66 -22.46 -13.41
CA LYS A 74 19.49 -22.77 -12.59
C LYS A 74 19.30 -21.70 -11.51
N ALA A 75 20.39 -21.32 -10.84
CA ALA A 75 20.39 -20.25 -9.84
C ALA A 75 19.91 -18.92 -10.43
N LEU A 76 20.46 -18.49 -11.58
CA LEU A 76 20.04 -17.26 -12.24
C LEU A 76 18.56 -17.29 -12.66
N ALA A 77 18.05 -18.42 -13.14
CA ALA A 77 16.64 -18.55 -13.48
C ALA A 77 15.72 -18.37 -12.26
N VAL A 78 16.12 -18.92 -11.09
CA VAL A 78 15.40 -18.72 -9.83
C VAL A 78 15.48 -17.26 -9.38
N VAL A 79 16.65 -16.63 -9.43
CA VAL A 79 16.83 -15.22 -9.08
C VAL A 79 15.93 -14.31 -9.90
N LEU A 80 15.77 -14.57 -11.20
CA LEU A 80 14.85 -13.81 -12.07
C LEU A 80 13.37 -14.13 -11.81
N PHE A 81 13.06 -15.36 -11.38
CA PHE A 81 11.68 -15.77 -11.08
C PHE A 81 11.13 -15.15 -9.80
N VAL A 82 11.94 -15.10 -8.73
CA VAL A 82 11.54 -14.60 -7.42
C VAL A 82 10.85 -13.22 -7.46
N PRO A 83 11.40 -12.17 -8.10
CA PRO A 83 10.74 -10.86 -8.14
C PRO A 83 9.42 -10.90 -8.93
N VAL A 84 9.32 -11.73 -9.97
CA VAL A 84 8.06 -11.91 -10.71
C VAL A 84 7.01 -12.58 -9.82
N ALA A 85 7.37 -13.64 -9.09
CA ALA A 85 6.46 -14.29 -8.15
C ALA A 85 6.05 -13.37 -6.99
N ALA A 86 7.00 -12.62 -6.42
CA ALA A 86 6.73 -11.65 -5.35
C ALA A 86 5.76 -10.54 -5.80
N SER A 87 5.81 -10.15 -7.09
CA SER A 87 4.91 -9.14 -7.64
C SER A 87 3.43 -9.50 -7.52
N VAL A 88 3.08 -10.79 -7.45
CA VAL A 88 1.69 -11.24 -7.24
C VAL A 88 1.17 -10.71 -5.91
N TRP A 89 1.90 -10.92 -4.81
CA TRP A 89 1.48 -10.41 -3.52
C TRP A 89 1.55 -8.88 -3.47
N LEU A 90 2.63 -8.28 -3.99
CA LEU A 90 2.85 -6.84 -3.98
C LEU A 90 1.78 -6.06 -4.76
N ALA A 91 1.32 -6.57 -5.91
CA ALA A 91 0.29 -5.94 -6.73
C ALA A 91 -1.09 -5.86 -6.04
N ARG A 92 -1.28 -6.58 -4.92
CA ARG A 92 -2.50 -6.57 -4.11
C ARG A 92 -2.39 -5.66 -2.89
N GLN A 93 -1.20 -5.12 -2.62
CA GLN A 93 -0.99 -4.28 -1.45
C GLN A 93 -1.32 -2.83 -1.78
N ASN A 94 -1.94 -2.14 -0.81
CA ASN A 94 -2.07 -0.70 -0.84
C ASN A 94 -1.18 -0.05 0.22
N VAL A 95 -0.01 0.43 -0.20
CA VAL A 95 0.96 1.10 0.69
C VAL A 95 0.33 2.29 1.42
N TYR A 96 -0.60 3.00 0.77
CA TYR A 96 -1.26 4.16 1.38
C TYR A 96 -2.33 3.76 2.42
N GLU A 97 -2.97 2.60 2.29
CA GLU A 97 -3.84 2.08 3.36
C GLU A 97 -3.02 1.65 4.58
N VAL A 98 -1.82 1.10 4.38
CA VAL A 98 -0.91 0.77 5.49
C VAL A 98 -0.40 2.03 6.17
N MET A 99 -0.04 3.04 5.37
CA MET A 99 0.51 4.30 5.87
C MET A 99 -0.53 5.15 6.61
N PHE A 100 -1.79 5.10 6.21
CA PHE A 100 -2.91 5.83 6.80
C PHE A 100 -3.93 4.89 7.43
N ASN A 101 -3.45 3.87 8.14
CA ASN A 101 -4.33 2.87 8.73
C ASN A 101 -5.23 3.52 9.80
N PRO A 102 -6.56 3.33 9.74
CA PRO A 102 -7.47 3.90 10.72
C PRO A 102 -7.13 3.50 12.14
N LEU A 103 -7.41 4.39 13.10
CA LEU A 103 -7.25 4.08 14.51
C LEU A 103 -8.36 3.10 14.94
N ALA A 104 -8.01 1.83 15.12
CA ALA A 104 -8.98 0.78 15.42
C ALA A 104 -9.69 0.98 16.77
N ASN A 105 -8.97 1.45 17.79
CA ASN A 105 -9.51 1.78 19.10
C ASN A 105 -8.94 3.12 19.54
N ALA A 106 -9.81 4.11 19.72
CA ALA A 106 -9.41 5.37 20.33
C ALA A 106 -9.21 5.18 21.83
N SER A 107 -8.19 5.85 22.36
CA SER A 107 -7.97 5.95 23.81
C SER A 107 -7.79 7.41 24.16
N TYR A 108 -8.30 7.80 25.33
CA TYR A 108 -8.33 9.17 25.78
C TYR A 108 -7.50 9.34 27.04
N VAL A 109 -6.94 10.52 27.16
CA VAL A 109 -6.16 10.96 28.31
C VAL A 109 -6.65 12.36 28.69
N ALA A 110 -6.67 12.65 29.99
CA ALA A 110 -7.03 13.97 30.47
C ALA A 110 -6.04 15.01 29.93
N ALA A 111 -6.54 16.20 29.57
CA ALA A 111 -5.72 17.23 28.91
C ALA A 111 -4.47 17.61 29.71
N ASP A 112 -4.55 17.60 31.04
CA ASP A 112 -3.46 17.90 31.98
C ASP A 112 -2.41 16.78 32.11
N LYS A 113 -2.65 15.61 31.50
CA LYS A 113 -1.76 14.44 31.52
C LYS A 113 -1.16 14.10 30.16
N VAL A 114 -1.44 14.90 29.12
CA VAL A 114 -0.88 14.70 27.78
C VAL A 114 0.48 15.40 27.70
N ASP A 115 1.51 14.68 27.26
CA ASP A 115 2.88 15.22 27.08
C ASP A 115 3.28 15.42 25.61
N TYR A 116 2.40 15.04 24.67
CA TYR A 116 2.63 15.12 23.22
C TYR A 116 1.67 16.07 22.48
N VAL A 117 0.88 16.86 23.20
CA VAL A 117 -0.01 17.92 22.68
C VAL A 117 0.26 19.18 23.49
N ASN A 118 0.66 20.25 22.81
CA ASN A 118 0.93 21.54 23.46
C ASN A 118 -0.35 22.39 23.56
N ASP A 119 -0.35 23.39 24.44
CA ASP A 119 -1.50 24.30 24.63
C ASP A 119 -1.87 25.10 23.36
N ASP A 120 -0.93 25.27 22.43
CA ASP A 120 -1.11 25.96 21.14
C ASP A 120 -1.36 25.01 19.96
N ASP A 121 -1.35 23.69 20.18
CA ASP A 121 -1.68 22.72 19.13
C ASP A 121 -3.17 22.82 18.73
N MET A 122 -3.44 22.76 17.43
CA MET A 122 -4.81 22.78 16.92
C MET A 122 -5.51 21.43 17.17
N VAL A 123 -6.72 21.50 17.73
CA VAL A 123 -7.58 20.33 17.99
C VAL A 123 -8.95 20.51 17.34
N LEU A 124 -9.55 19.40 16.91
CA LEU A 124 -11.00 19.34 16.67
C LEU A 124 -11.66 19.09 18.03
N ALA A 125 -12.52 20.00 18.48
CA ALA A 125 -13.18 19.88 19.77
C ALA A 125 -14.66 19.55 19.60
N VAL A 126 -15.18 18.65 20.43
CA VAL A 126 -16.60 18.32 20.53
C VAL A 126 -17.03 18.43 21.99
N GLU A 127 -18.14 19.13 22.22
CA GLU A 127 -18.82 19.17 23.51
C GLU A 127 -20.26 18.69 23.36
N ARG A 128 -20.65 17.70 24.17
CA ARG A 128 -22.03 17.19 24.18
C ARG A 128 -22.37 16.60 25.54
N GLY A 129 -23.53 16.98 26.09
CA GLY A 129 -24.01 16.42 27.36
C GLY A 129 -23.07 16.67 28.55
N GLY A 130 -22.27 17.75 28.52
CA GLY A 130 -21.25 18.05 29.53
C GLY A 130 -19.94 17.27 29.35
N GLU A 131 -19.88 16.31 28.43
CA GLU A 131 -18.65 15.61 28.05
C GLU A 131 -17.94 16.38 26.93
N ARG A 132 -16.61 16.43 27.00
CA ARG A 132 -15.76 17.17 26.08
C ARG A 132 -14.64 16.26 25.59
N ALA A 133 -14.48 16.19 24.28
CA ALA A 133 -13.38 15.48 23.62
C ALA A 133 -12.60 16.43 22.71
N ALA A 134 -11.29 16.23 22.64
CA ALA A 134 -10.40 16.96 21.75
C ALA A 134 -9.57 15.97 20.93
N TYR A 135 -9.56 16.15 19.61
CA TYR A 135 -8.82 15.31 18.67
C TYR A 135 -7.70 16.15 18.04
N PRO A 136 -6.43 15.98 18.44
CA PRO A 136 -5.32 16.75 17.89
C PRO A 136 -5.22 16.58 16.38
N VAL A 137 -5.18 17.69 15.64
CA VAL A 137 -5.17 17.68 14.17
C VAL A 137 -3.96 16.92 13.63
N ARG A 138 -2.82 16.99 14.32
CA ARG A 138 -1.61 16.22 13.98
C ARG A 138 -1.84 14.70 13.99
N LEU A 139 -2.67 14.19 14.91
CA LEU A 139 -3.02 12.77 14.98
C LEU A 139 -4.12 12.42 13.98
N MET A 140 -5.11 13.30 13.82
CA MET A 140 -6.18 13.15 12.85
C MET A 140 -5.66 13.14 11.41
N ALA A 141 -4.64 13.93 11.09
CA ALA A 141 -4.02 13.95 9.76
C ALA A 141 -3.32 12.64 9.39
N TYR A 142 -3.04 11.76 10.37
CA TYR A 142 -2.47 10.43 10.13
C TYR A 142 -3.54 9.33 10.10
N HIS A 143 -4.44 9.31 11.08
CA HIS A 143 -5.46 8.25 11.20
C HIS A 143 -6.74 8.53 10.41
N HIS A 144 -6.95 9.78 9.99
CA HIS A 144 -8.07 10.34 9.22
C HIS A 144 -9.47 10.20 9.81
N VAL A 145 -9.76 9.11 10.53
CA VAL A 145 -11.08 8.75 11.03
C VAL A 145 -10.95 8.21 12.44
N VAL A 146 -11.68 8.81 13.37
CA VAL A 146 -11.81 8.32 14.76
C VAL A 146 -13.28 8.15 15.08
N ALA A 147 -13.70 6.91 15.34
CA ALA A 147 -15.03 6.60 15.84
C ALA A 147 -15.06 6.82 17.35
N ASP A 148 -16.08 7.53 17.83
CA ASP A 148 -16.20 7.90 19.24
C ASP A 148 -17.66 7.97 19.72
N THR A 149 -17.85 8.12 21.03
CA THR A 149 -19.14 8.44 21.65
C THR A 149 -18.93 9.54 22.67
N VAL A 150 -19.54 10.72 22.43
CA VAL A 150 -19.44 11.88 23.32
C VAL A 150 -20.84 12.27 23.79
N GLY A 151 -21.03 12.37 25.11
CA GLY A 151 -22.33 12.65 25.72
C GLY A 151 -23.36 11.55 25.42
N GLY A 152 -22.91 10.30 25.30
CA GLY A 152 -23.74 9.14 24.95
C GLY A 152 -24.20 9.08 23.48
N VAL A 153 -23.68 9.95 22.60
CA VAL A 153 -24.05 9.97 21.18
C VAL A 153 -22.86 9.55 20.31
N PRO A 154 -23.01 8.51 19.47
CA PRO A 154 -21.97 8.10 18.53
C PRO A 154 -21.63 9.20 17.53
N LEU A 155 -20.35 9.37 17.26
CA LEU A 155 -19.84 10.29 16.24
C LEU A 155 -18.61 9.71 15.54
N VAL A 156 -18.25 10.34 14.42
CA VAL A 156 -16.99 10.09 13.72
C VAL A 156 -16.30 11.43 13.49
N ALA A 157 -15.13 11.61 14.11
CA ALA A 157 -14.26 12.74 13.84
C ALA A 157 -13.43 12.45 12.57
N THR A 158 -13.31 13.45 11.69
CA THR A 158 -12.53 13.35 10.43
C THR A 158 -11.84 14.67 10.11
N TYR A 159 -10.69 14.58 9.43
CA TYR A 159 -9.88 15.73 8.96
C TYR A 159 -9.55 15.59 7.48
#